data_AF-A0A977JZM9-F1
#
_entry.id   AF-A0A977JZM9-F1
#
_cell.length_a   1.000
_cell.length_b   1.000
_cell.length_c   1.000
_cell.angle_alpha   90.00
_cell.angle_beta   90.00
_cell.angle_gamma   90.00
#
_symmetry.space_group_name_H-M   'P 1'
#
loop_
_entity.id
_entity.type
_entity.pdbx_description
1 polymer ?
#
loop_
_entity_poly.entity_id
_entity_poly.type
_entity_poly.pdbx_seq_one_letter_code
_entity_poly.pdbx_strand_id
1 'polypeptide(L)'
;MSGKFLITGATTRSVEPGAGAQSGPSPRLEINKFVSDENKWQFALYVQALNEMFKDTDSIRSFYEVSGIHGKPFRDWNQSPSRGRGYCVHGTDQFIPWHRPYIALFEQLLYEHAAAIAERYTTDVDEWKNAAASLRQPYWDWAKQSVPPDRVIRDKTVTIPVPPNGDLQSVDNPFFQYTFKRGERENGEFIGTFSRWSKTLRHPTSTRENAESNVESLRIALQSLQEELTELTEKLATRRTWPEFSSALENIHNKVHVRVGGANGGHMSQVPYAAFDPIFYLHHAQVDRLASLWNRQHKLWITRAADLNPFWSDQQTYWKSDSISQTASTFNYSYDDIPEGSTAPSQTARSIKPALDAPAAEASGPRTTITDWSVRVHCKRFEVGGSFSVLLFLGEVPNGSEVPATPEEWYYASNLAGSFDVFANSEANECGNCRDREDIPIEGHVYINRAILKQHNGNSLDPTTVVPLLEAKLNWVVLKVGGGIVELPSLEVVVQATPLTFPVPSEGAIPSAGEPVSYPEVTRGRSGGSR
;
A
#
# COMPACT_ATOMS: atom_id res chain seq x y z
N MET A 1 13.14 25.98 -20.53
CA MET A 1 13.32 24.76 -21.37
C MET A 1 11.94 24.35 -21.86
N SER A 2 11.71 24.16 -23.16
CA SER A 2 10.34 24.00 -23.71
C SER A 2 9.91 22.54 -23.93
N GLY A 3 10.61 21.56 -23.35
CA GLY A 3 10.27 20.14 -23.43
C GLY A 3 9.57 19.63 -22.16
N LYS A 4 8.77 18.57 -22.30
CA LYS A 4 8.17 17.84 -21.18
C LYS A 4 9.25 17.04 -20.45
N PHE A 5 9.10 16.90 -19.14
CA PHE A 5 9.92 15.99 -18.33
C PHE A 5 9.49 14.55 -18.62
N LEU A 6 10.44 13.70 -19.05
CA LEU A 6 10.16 12.33 -19.44
C LEU A 6 10.40 11.38 -18.27
N ILE A 7 9.53 10.38 -18.12
CA ILE A 7 9.63 9.36 -17.10
C ILE A 7 10.39 8.16 -17.68
N THR A 8 11.66 8.03 -17.32
CA THR A 8 12.56 6.98 -17.80
C THR A 8 12.95 5.99 -16.70
N GLY A 9 12.63 6.31 -15.43
CA GLY A 9 13.16 5.61 -14.27
C GLY A 9 14.60 6.02 -13.95
N ALA A 10 15.16 5.48 -12.87
CA ALA A 10 16.53 5.78 -12.44
C ALA A 10 17.55 5.20 -13.44
N THR A 11 18.43 6.05 -13.97
CA THR A 11 19.47 5.59 -14.90
C THR A 11 20.58 4.90 -14.13
N THR A 12 21.01 3.71 -14.54
CA THR A 12 22.29 3.16 -14.08
C THR A 12 23.36 3.97 -14.78
N ARG A 13 24.14 4.78 -14.05
CA ARG A 13 25.30 5.43 -14.66
C ARG A 13 26.21 4.35 -15.23
N SER A 14 26.53 4.44 -16.52
CA SER A 14 27.60 3.63 -17.10
C SER A 14 28.90 4.01 -16.38
N VAL A 15 29.33 3.18 -15.44
CA VAL A 15 30.69 3.21 -14.92
C VAL A 15 31.61 3.00 -16.11
N GLU A 16 32.70 3.78 -16.21
CA GLU A 16 33.63 3.69 -17.34
C GLU A 16 34.01 2.23 -17.64
N PRO A 17 34.19 1.87 -18.93
CA PRO A 17 34.50 0.50 -19.32
C PRO A 17 35.85 0.08 -18.71
N GLY A 18 35.80 -0.66 -17.59
CA GLY A 18 37.00 -1.12 -16.89
C GLY A 18 36.79 -1.57 -15.44
N ALA A 19 35.79 -1.03 -14.73
CA ALA A 19 35.35 -1.58 -13.45
C ALA A 19 34.14 -2.49 -13.70
N GLY A 20 34.09 -3.68 -13.08
CA GLY A 20 33.10 -4.72 -13.36
C GLY A 20 31.65 -4.26 -13.17
N ALA A 21 31.11 -3.62 -14.20
CA ALA A 21 29.75 -3.09 -14.23
C ALA A 21 28.77 -4.23 -13.98
N GLN A 22 27.90 -4.09 -12.98
CA GLN A 22 26.68 -4.88 -12.95
C GLN A 22 25.87 -4.50 -14.18
N SER A 23 25.90 -5.36 -15.21
CA SER A 23 25.07 -5.22 -16.39
C SER A 23 23.64 -5.62 -16.01
N GLY A 24 22.79 -4.66 -15.68
CA GLY A 24 21.37 -4.90 -15.42
C GLY A 24 20.71 -3.85 -14.51
N PRO A 25 19.38 -3.74 -14.51
CA PRO A 25 18.62 -2.94 -13.55
C PRO A 25 18.94 -3.31 -12.11
N SER A 26 19.16 -2.30 -11.27
CA SER A 26 19.34 -2.51 -9.83
C SER A 26 18.01 -2.86 -9.15
N PRO A 27 18.02 -3.70 -8.10
CA PRO A 27 16.80 -4.07 -7.39
C PRO A 27 16.36 -2.96 -6.41
N ARG A 28 15.04 -2.77 -6.31
CA ARG A 28 14.42 -2.18 -5.12
C ARG A 28 14.62 -3.14 -3.96
N LEU A 29 15.21 -2.64 -2.87
CA LEU A 29 15.47 -3.44 -1.67
C LEU A 29 14.28 -3.39 -0.72
N GLU A 30 14.05 -4.48 0.02
CA GLU A 30 13.12 -4.46 1.15
C GLU A 30 13.60 -3.47 2.23
N ILE A 31 12.69 -2.70 2.83
CA ILE A 31 13.04 -1.56 3.69
C ILE A 31 13.85 -1.93 4.93
N ASN A 32 13.61 -3.07 5.59
CA ASN A 32 14.40 -3.52 6.74
C ASN A 32 15.84 -3.84 6.33
N LYS A 33 16.03 -4.39 5.12
CA LYS A 33 17.37 -4.57 4.54
C LYS A 33 17.98 -3.22 4.14
N PHE A 34 17.21 -2.33 3.52
CA PHE A 34 17.69 -1.04 3.02
C PHE A 34 18.22 -0.12 4.13
N VAL A 35 17.55 -0.08 5.28
CA VAL A 35 17.98 0.77 6.41
C VAL A 35 19.03 0.13 7.31
N SER A 36 19.50 -1.09 6.99
CA SER A 36 20.53 -1.78 7.77
C SER A 36 21.91 -1.15 7.56
N ASP A 37 22.83 -1.43 8.49
CA ASP A 37 24.20 -0.89 8.40
C ASP A 37 24.99 -1.47 7.20
N GLU A 38 24.56 -2.59 6.62
CA GLU A 38 25.12 -3.15 5.38
C GLU A 38 24.86 -2.24 4.17
N ASN A 39 23.76 -1.50 4.16
CA ASN A 39 23.36 -0.59 3.07
C ASN A 39 23.55 0.89 3.44
N LYS A 40 24.45 1.19 4.41
CA LYS A 40 24.66 2.54 4.96
C LYS A 40 24.89 3.63 3.90
N TRP A 41 25.57 3.32 2.80
CA TRP A 41 25.86 4.28 1.72
C TRP A 41 24.58 4.67 0.97
N GLN A 42 23.77 3.68 0.57
CA GLN A 42 22.48 3.92 -0.09
C GLN A 42 21.50 4.61 0.86
N PHE A 43 21.44 4.19 2.13
CA PHE A 43 20.61 4.82 3.15
C PHE A 43 20.98 6.29 3.36
N ALA A 44 22.27 6.60 3.52
CA ALA A 44 22.74 7.97 3.69
C ALA A 44 22.44 8.85 2.47
N LEU A 45 22.64 8.34 1.24
CA LEU A 45 22.28 9.06 0.02
C LEU A 45 20.78 9.30 -0.10
N TYR A 46 19.96 8.30 0.24
CA TYR A 46 18.50 8.43 0.21
C TYR A 46 18.02 9.52 1.17
N VAL A 47 18.52 9.51 2.42
CA VAL A 47 18.17 10.51 3.42
C VAL A 47 18.57 11.91 2.97
N GLN A 48 19.78 12.08 2.41
CA GLN A 48 20.23 13.38 1.90
C GLN A 48 19.41 13.82 0.68
N ALA A 49 19.18 12.93 -0.28
CA ALA A 49 18.43 13.21 -1.51
C ALA A 49 16.98 13.59 -1.22
N LEU A 50 16.29 12.85 -0.35
CA LEU A 50 14.90 13.16 -0.01
C LEU A 50 14.79 14.46 0.78
N ASN A 51 15.76 14.76 1.66
CA ASN A 51 15.84 16.07 2.33
C ASN A 51 16.09 17.22 1.34
N GLU A 52 16.88 17.02 0.28
CA GLU A 52 17.05 18.02 -0.79
C GLU A 52 15.75 18.20 -1.61
N MET A 53 15.07 17.10 -1.96
CA MET A 53 13.76 17.13 -2.63
C MET A 53 12.71 17.86 -1.79
N PHE A 54 12.71 17.68 -0.47
CA PHE A 54 11.82 18.40 0.43
C PHE A 54 12.11 19.90 0.47
N LYS A 55 13.33 20.34 0.17
CA LYS A 55 13.72 21.75 0.15
C LYS A 55 13.43 22.45 -1.18
N ASP A 56 13.36 21.72 -2.30
CA ASP A 56 13.00 22.29 -3.61
C ASP A 56 11.58 22.85 -3.62
N THR A 57 11.41 24.12 -4.00
CA THR A 57 10.11 24.85 -4.02
C THR A 57 9.64 25.23 -5.42
N ASP A 58 10.53 25.23 -6.41
CA ASP A 58 10.36 26.11 -7.57
C ASP A 58 10.11 25.34 -8.88
N SER A 59 9.91 24.02 -8.80
CA SER A 59 9.83 23.17 -9.99
C SER A 59 8.73 22.10 -9.89
N ILE A 60 8.26 21.64 -11.06
CA ILE A 60 7.40 20.45 -11.22
C ILE A 60 8.04 19.16 -10.67
N ARG A 61 9.30 19.22 -10.25
CA ARG A 61 10.09 18.11 -9.73
C ARG A 61 10.20 18.13 -8.20
N SER A 62 9.74 19.20 -7.56
CA SER A 62 9.70 19.30 -6.10
C SER A 62 8.83 18.19 -5.51
N PHE A 63 9.14 17.78 -4.27
CA PHE A 63 8.36 16.77 -3.58
C PHE A 63 6.87 17.15 -3.48
N TYR A 64 6.57 18.43 -3.22
CA TYR A 64 5.20 18.93 -3.13
C TYR A 64 4.44 18.75 -4.46
N GLU A 65 5.02 19.19 -5.58
CA GLU A 65 4.37 19.09 -6.89
C GLU A 65 4.23 17.62 -7.35
N VAL A 66 5.22 16.77 -7.07
CA VAL A 66 5.17 15.33 -7.36
C VAL A 66 4.11 14.62 -6.50
N SER A 67 4.02 14.94 -5.21
CA SER A 67 2.96 14.43 -4.32
C SER A 67 1.57 14.90 -4.79
N GLY A 68 1.50 16.15 -5.27
CA GLY A 68 0.28 16.77 -5.78
C GLY A 68 -0.30 16.11 -7.03
N ILE A 69 0.49 15.32 -7.78
CA ILE A 69 -0.03 14.53 -8.91
C ILE A 69 -1.13 13.56 -8.44
N HIS A 70 -0.97 12.96 -7.27
CA HIS A 70 -1.93 11.98 -6.77
C HIS A 70 -3.30 12.62 -6.49
N GLY A 71 -3.30 13.82 -5.90
CA GLY A 71 -4.49 14.40 -5.30
C GLY A 71 -4.45 15.93 -5.29
N LYS A 72 -4.74 16.53 -4.14
CA LYS A 72 -4.63 17.98 -3.99
C LYS A 72 -3.18 18.39 -4.25
N PRO A 73 -2.95 19.54 -4.89
CA PRO A 73 -3.91 20.62 -5.11
C PRO A 73 -4.74 20.59 -6.40
N PHE A 74 -4.72 19.48 -7.16
CA PHE A 74 -5.41 19.40 -8.47
C PHE A 74 -4.87 20.37 -9.52
N ARG A 75 -3.55 20.55 -9.55
CA ARG A 75 -2.85 21.41 -10.50
C ARG A 75 -2.38 20.63 -11.72
N ASP A 76 -2.31 21.34 -12.84
CA ASP A 76 -1.69 20.81 -14.06
C ASP A 76 -0.22 20.51 -13.80
N TRP A 77 0.22 19.33 -14.19
CA TRP A 77 1.60 18.89 -14.02
C TRP A 77 2.25 18.60 -15.37
N ASN A 78 3.44 19.17 -15.61
CA ASN A 78 4.27 18.88 -16.79
C ASN A 78 3.49 18.98 -18.12
N GLN A 79 2.73 20.07 -18.29
CA GLN A 79 1.90 20.35 -19.48
C GLN A 79 0.75 19.35 -19.72
N SER A 80 0.43 18.53 -18.73
CA SER A 80 -0.76 17.68 -18.73
C SER A 80 -1.87 18.35 -17.94
N PRO A 81 -3.08 18.52 -18.50
CA PRO A 81 -4.17 19.15 -17.75
C PRO A 81 -4.72 18.20 -16.68
N SER A 82 -4.78 18.68 -15.45
CA SER A 82 -5.43 18.02 -14.31
C SER A 82 -6.94 17.99 -14.50
N ARG A 83 -7.48 19.07 -15.09
CA ARG A 83 -8.92 19.37 -15.17
C ARG A 83 -9.56 19.53 -13.78
N GLY A 84 -8.82 20.10 -12.84
CA GLY A 84 -9.30 20.40 -11.49
C GLY A 84 -9.56 19.16 -10.63
N ARG A 85 -8.86 18.04 -10.91
CA ARG A 85 -8.93 16.78 -10.16
C ARG A 85 -7.53 16.18 -9.97
N GLY A 86 -7.40 15.25 -9.04
CA GLY A 86 -6.20 14.42 -8.91
C GLY A 86 -6.06 13.49 -10.12
N TYR A 87 -4.83 13.15 -10.50
CA TYR A 87 -4.57 12.23 -11.61
C TYR A 87 -4.74 10.76 -11.21
N CYS A 88 -4.68 10.45 -9.91
CA CYS A 88 -4.67 9.07 -9.44
C CYS A 88 -5.90 8.28 -9.91
N VAL A 89 -5.65 7.02 -10.26
CA VAL A 89 -6.68 6.10 -10.72
C VAL A 89 -6.94 5.05 -9.65
N HIS A 90 -8.18 5.00 -9.16
CA HIS A 90 -8.63 4.08 -8.13
C HIS A 90 -9.97 3.44 -8.54
N GLY A 91 -10.22 2.22 -8.07
CA GLY A 91 -11.44 1.46 -8.29
C GLY A 91 -11.52 0.86 -9.69
N THR A 92 -10.40 0.72 -10.40
CA THR A 92 -10.35 0.24 -11.79
C THR A 92 -9.18 -0.70 -12.02
N ASP A 93 -9.22 -1.48 -13.09
CA ASP A 93 -8.10 -2.31 -13.54
C ASP A 93 -6.84 -1.52 -13.97
N GLN A 94 -6.94 -0.18 -14.05
CA GLN A 94 -5.85 0.76 -14.30
C GLN A 94 -5.16 1.28 -13.02
N PHE A 95 -5.58 0.84 -11.83
CA PHE A 95 -4.96 1.20 -10.55
C PHE A 95 -3.44 0.94 -10.55
N ILE A 96 -3.02 -0.31 -10.78
CA ILE A 96 -1.60 -0.69 -10.76
C ILE A 96 -0.80 -0.01 -11.89
N PRO A 97 -1.24 -0.04 -13.16
CA PRO A 97 -0.46 0.52 -14.26
C PRO A 97 -0.28 2.03 -14.11
N TRP A 98 -1.22 2.76 -13.49
CA TRP A 98 -1.05 4.18 -13.22
C TRP A 98 -0.01 4.47 -12.11
N HIS A 99 -0.01 3.69 -11.04
CA HIS A 99 0.92 3.91 -9.91
C HIS A 99 2.36 3.50 -10.25
N ARG A 100 2.58 2.54 -11.16
CA ARG A 100 3.92 2.09 -11.57
C ARG A 100 4.84 3.23 -12.08
N PRO A 101 4.49 4.01 -13.12
CA PRO A 101 5.29 5.14 -13.56
C PRO A 101 5.31 6.28 -12.52
N TYR A 102 4.33 6.37 -11.62
CA TYR A 102 4.35 7.36 -10.55
C TYR A 102 5.50 7.11 -9.56
N ILE A 103 5.70 5.84 -9.16
CA ILE A 103 6.83 5.46 -8.31
C ILE A 103 8.15 5.53 -9.09
N ALA A 104 8.16 5.22 -10.38
CA ALA A 104 9.34 5.40 -11.22
C ALA A 104 9.76 6.88 -11.34
N LEU A 105 8.80 7.82 -11.42
CA LEU A 105 9.06 9.26 -11.39
C LEU A 105 9.70 9.68 -10.07
N PHE A 106 9.11 9.30 -8.94
CA PHE A 106 9.69 9.61 -7.62
C PHE A 106 11.12 9.07 -7.48
N GLU A 107 11.32 7.82 -7.87
CA GLU A 107 12.63 7.15 -7.85
C GLU A 107 13.65 7.85 -8.76
N GLN A 108 13.26 8.25 -9.96
CA GLN A 108 14.12 8.97 -10.90
C GLN A 108 14.61 10.29 -10.31
N LEU A 109 13.72 11.06 -9.69
CA LEU A 109 14.07 12.33 -9.05
C LEU A 109 14.99 12.15 -7.85
N LEU A 110 14.68 11.18 -6.99
CA LEU A 110 15.51 10.84 -5.84
C LEU A 110 16.91 10.42 -6.28
N TYR A 111 17.01 9.58 -7.32
CA TYR A 111 18.27 9.16 -7.90
C TYR A 111 19.09 10.35 -8.42
N GLU A 112 18.46 11.28 -9.15
CA GLU A 112 19.16 12.46 -9.70
C GLU A 112 19.80 13.31 -8.57
N HIS A 113 19.08 13.52 -7.46
CA HIS A 113 19.66 14.16 -6.27
C HIS A 113 20.79 13.31 -5.68
N ALA A 114 20.57 12.03 -5.42
CA ALA A 114 21.59 11.15 -4.84
C ALA A 114 22.89 11.11 -5.68
N ALA A 115 22.78 11.06 -7.01
CA ALA A 115 23.92 11.09 -7.92
C ALA A 115 24.69 12.42 -7.84
N ALA A 116 23.99 13.55 -7.74
CA ALA A 116 24.62 14.86 -7.56
C ALA A 116 25.32 14.97 -6.19
N ILE A 117 24.72 14.40 -5.14
CA ILE A 117 25.28 14.40 -3.78
C ILE A 117 26.54 13.52 -3.71
N ALA A 118 26.52 12.36 -4.36
CA ALA A 118 27.67 11.46 -4.42
C ALA A 118 28.93 12.13 -5.02
N GLU A 119 28.78 13.04 -5.98
CA GLU A 119 29.90 13.82 -6.54
C GLU A 119 30.52 14.83 -5.56
N ARG A 120 29.84 15.14 -4.46
CA ARG A 120 30.35 16.09 -3.46
C ARG A 120 31.30 15.44 -2.45
N TYR A 121 31.38 14.12 -2.41
CA TYR A 121 32.30 13.40 -1.52
C TYR A 121 33.71 13.38 -2.09
N THR A 122 34.70 13.56 -1.21
CA THR A 122 36.13 13.53 -1.52
C THR A 122 36.85 12.31 -0.93
N THR A 123 36.16 11.55 -0.08
CA THR A 123 36.59 10.26 0.50
C THR A 123 35.62 9.17 0.08
N ASP A 124 36.11 7.92 -0.02
CA ASP A 124 35.31 6.76 -0.44
C ASP A 124 34.48 7.01 -1.71
N VAL A 125 35.05 7.78 -2.65
CA VAL A 125 34.35 8.33 -3.84
C VAL A 125 33.69 7.22 -4.66
N ASP A 126 34.39 6.10 -4.86
CA ASP A 126 33.87 4.98 -5.63
C ASP A 126 32.65 4.34 -4.93
N GLU A 127 32.66 4.24 -3.60
CA GLU A 127 31.52 3.69 -2.85
C GLU A 127 30.29 4.57 -2.93
N TRP A 128 30.46 5.89 -2.84
CA TRP A 128 29.36 6.84 -3.02
C TRP A 128 28.77 6.80 -4.43
N LYS A 129 29.64 6.74 -5.45
CA LYS A 129 29.21 6.65 -6.85
C LYS A 129 28.50 5.33 -7.15
N ASN A 130 29.01 4.21 -6.63
CA ASN A 130 28.40 2.89 -6.77
C ASN A 130 27.05 2.82 -6.03
N ALA A 131 26.97 3.37 -4.82
CA ALA A 131 25.73 3.45 -4.05
C ALA A 131 24.67 4.29 -4.77
N ALA A 132 25.04 5.45 -5.33
CA ALA A 132 24.12 6.27 -6.12
C ALA A 132 23.64 5.53 -7.38
N ALA A 133 24.56 4.91 -8.15
CA ALA A 133 24.22 4.21 -9.40
C ALA A 133 23.23 3.05 -9.19
N SER A 134 23.31 2.39 -8.03
CA SER A 134 22.45 1.26 -7.65
C SER A 134 21.23 1.65 -6.80
N LEU A 135 21.09 2.94 -6.44
CA LEU A 135 19.99 3.40 -5.59
C LEU A 135 18.65 3.27 -6.32
N ARG A 136 17.69 2.63 -5.67
CA ARG A 136 16.30 2.50 -6.10
C ARG A 136 15.37 2.74 -4.92
N GLN A 137 14.10 3.01 -5.20
CA GLN A 137 13.09 3.22 -4.16
C GLN A 137 12.88 1.90 -3.38
N PRO A 138 13.13 1.84 -2.06
CA PRO A 138 12.87 0.63 -1.30
C PRO A 138 11.37 0.36 -1.19
N TYR A 139 11.01 -0.89 -0.94
CA TYR A 139 9.62 -1.32 -0.73
C TYR A 139 9.40 -1.80 0.71
N TRP A 140 8.19 -1.59 1.23
CA TRP A 140 7.78 -2.06 2.55
C TRP A 140 6.97 -3.35 2.42
N ASP A 141 7.58 -4.50 2.73
CA ASP A 141 6.90 -5.79 2.68
C ASP A 141 5.97 -6.00 3.88
N TRP A 142 4.87 -5.26 3.89
CA TRP A 142 3.87 -5.29 4.96
C TRP A 142 3.23 -6.67 5.15
N ALA A 143 3.31 -7.56 4.16
CA ALA A 143 2.81 -8.93 4.24
C ALA A 143 3.74 -9.82 5.07
N LYS A 144 5.04 -9.53 5.06
CA LYS A 144 6.06 -10.21 5.86
C LYS A 144 6.26 -9.56 7.22
N GLN A 145 6.32 -8.23 7.25
CA GLN A 145 6.50 -7.43 8.45
C GLN A 145 5.72 -6.12 8.34
N SER A 146 4.54 -6.10 8.95
CA SER A 146 3.60 -4.99 8.90
C SER A 146 4.09 -3.78 9.70
N VAL A 147 4.99 -3.93 10.66
CA VAL A 147 5.58 -2.79 11.37
C VAL A 147 6.93 -2.45 10.73
N PRO A 148 7.07 -1.29 10.05
CA PRO A 148 8.36 -0.84 9.53
C PRO A 148 9.40 -0.64 10.63
N PRO A 149 10.70 -0.63 10.29
CA PRO A 149 11.76 -0.38 11.27
C PRO A 149 11.65 1.02 11.88
N ASP A 150 12.21 1.19 13.08
CA ASP A 150 12.13 2.45 13.82
C ASP A 150 12.72 3.64 13.04
N ARG A 151 13.75 3.40 12.22
CA ARG A 151 14.34 4.38 11.28
C ARG A 151 13.34 4.91 10.23
N VAL A 152 12.14 4.36 10.12
CA VAL A 152 11.09 4.80 9.17
C VAL A 152 9.90 5.44 9.88
N ILE A 153 9.50 4.92 11.04
CA ILE A 153 8.24 5.32 11.70
C ILE A 153 8.40 5.99 13.06
N ARG A 154 9.59 5.94 13.68
CA ARG A 154 9.80 6.45 15.05
C ARG A 154 10.88 7.52 15.13
N ASP A 155 12.03 7.26 14.53
CA ASP A 155 13.21 8.10 14.73
C ASP A 155 13.04 9.41 13.96
N LYS A 156 12.98 10.55 14.66
CA LYS A 156 12.80 11.88 14.03
C LYS A 156 14.07 12.39 13.34
N THR A 157 15.21 11.90 13.78
CA THR A 157 16.54 12.23 13.24
C THR A 157 17.33 10.94 13.05
N VAL A 158 18.24 10.92 12.09
CA VAL A 158 19.18 9.82 11.87
C VAL A 158 20.60 10.36 11.78
N THR A 159 21.58 9.54 12.18
CA THR A 159 23.00 9.91 12.05
C THR A 159 23.58 9.25 10.82
N ILE A 160 24.06 10.06 9.87
CA ILE A 160 24.62 9.59 8.60
C ILE A 160 25.89 10.35 8.24
N PRO A 161 26.79 9.78 7.44
CA PRO A 161 27.88 10.53 6.81
C PRO A 161 27.34 11.59 5.84
N VAL A 162 28.00 12.75 5.78
CA VAL A 162 27.69 13.85 4.86
C VAL A 162 28.95 14.32 4.11
N PRO A 163 28.82 14.92 2.91
CA PRO A 163 29.99 15.41 2.16
C PRO A 163 30.62 16.63 2.87
N PRO A 164 31.91 16.93 2.58
CA PRO A 164 32.75 16.24 1.60
C PRO A 164 33.46 14.98 2.15
N ASN A 165 33.71 14.90 3.47
CA ASN A 165 34.62 13.89 4.03
C ASN A 165 33.92 12.63 4.57
N GLY A 166 32.58 12.57 4.60
CA GLY A 166 31.86 11.47 5.23
C GLY A 166 31.75 11.60 6.75
N ASP A 167 31.93 12.80 7.30
CA ASP A 167 31.75 13.05 8.73
C ASP A 167 30.30 12.77 9.14
N LEU A 168 30.12 12.06 10.27
CA LEU A 168 28.80 11.73 10.76
C LEU A 168 28.08 12.97 11.30
N GLN A 169 26.87 13.22 10.80
CA GLN A 169 25.99 14.27 11.28
C GLN A 169 24.60 13.72 11.61
N SER A 170 23.99 14.27 12.65
CA SER A 170 22.58 14.06 12.95
C SER A 170 21.75 14.98 12.07
N VAL A 171 20.86 14.41 11.25
CA VAL A 171 20.00 15.13 10.32
C VAL A 171 18.54 14.73 10.54
N ASP A 172 17.62 15.58 10.11
CA ASP A 172 16.19 15.25 10.08
C ASP A 172 15.96 13.98 9.25
N ASN A 173 15.11 13.09 9.76
CA ASN A 173 14.76 11.85 9.08
C ASN A 173 13.59 12.07 8.13
N PRO A 174 13.81 12.08 6.80
CA PRO A 174 12.76 12.37 5.84
C PRO A 174 11.76 11.21 5.67
N PHE A 175 12.01 10.04 6.27
CA PHE A 175 11.00 8.97 6.33
C PHE A 175 9.90 9.25 7.36
N PHE A 176 10.20 10.03 8.41
CA PHE A 176 9.28 10.20 9.54
C PHE A 176 8.04 11.01 9.14
N GLN A 177 8.24 12.13 8.47
CA GLN A 177 7.17 13.02 8.01
C GLN A 177 7.69 13.99 6.94
N TYR A 178 6.77 14.56 6.16
CA TYR A 178 7.01 15.77 5.38
C TYR A 178 6.52 17.00 6.15
N THR A 179 7.24 18.12 6.05
CA THR A 179 6.84 19.41 6.64
C THR A 179 6.55 20.37 5.51
N PHE A 180 5.29 20.82 5.41
CA PHE A 180 4.85 21.76 4.40
C PHE A 180 5.52 23.11 4.61
N LYS A 181 5.98 23.70 3.52
CA LYS A 181 6.54 25.05 3.51
C LYS A 181 5.43 26.08 3.52
N ARG A 182 5.80 27.30 3.91
CA ARG A 182 4.91 28.45 3.86
C ARG A 182 4.41 28.67 2.42
N GLY A 183 3.10 28.67 2.25
CA GLY A 183 2.41 28.88 0.97
C GLY A 183 1.91 27.59 0.30
N GLU A 184 2.42 26.41 0.70
CA GLU A 184 1.97 25.13 0.15
C GLU A 184 0.56 24.76 0.65
N ARG A 185 0.24 25.07 1.92
CA ARG A 185 -1.07 24.74 2.53
C ARG A 185 -1.97 25.96 2.72
N GLU A 186 -1.41 27.17 2.88
CA GLU A 186 -2.17 28.39 3.21
C GLU A 186 -2.84 29.04 1.98
N ASN A 187 -2.74 28.42 0.81
CA ASN A 187 -3.27 28.93 -0.46
C ASN A 187 -4.77 28.66 -0.68
N GLY A 188 -5.44 28.00 0.27
CA GLY A 188 -6.88 27.67 0.21
C GLY A 188 -7.22 26.40 -0.57
N GLU A 189 -6.22 25.67 -1.11
CA GLU A 189 -6.45 24.42 -1.83
C GLU A 189 -6.66 23.24 -0.88
N PHE A 190 -5.95 23.24 0.26
CA PHE A 190 -6.12 22.27 1.33
C PHE A 190 -7.29 22.69 2.21
N ILE A 191 -8.07 21.72 2.70
CA ILE A 191 -9.26 22.01 3.52
C ILE A 191 -9.28 21.24 4.84
N GLY A 192 -10.20 21.61 5.73
CA GLY A 192 -10.44 20.90 6.99
C GLY A 192 -9.24 20.94 7.95
N THR A 193 -8.82 19.76 8.43
CA THR A 193 -7.63 19.60 9.28
C THR A 193 -6.33 19.72 8.49
N PHE A 194 -6.32 19.34 7.22
CA PHE A 194 -5.13 19.33 6.36
C PHE A 194 -4.61 20.73 6.04
N SER A 195 -5.46 21.76 6.03
CA SER A 195 -5.00 23.14 5.92
C SER A 195 -4.28 23.65 7.17
N ARG A 196 -4.52 23.02 8.33
CA ARG A 196 -3.99 23.45 9.64
C ARG A 196 -2.68 22.75 9.98
N TRP A 197 -2.53 21.49 9.61
CA TRP A 197 -1.31 20.74 9.91
C TRP A 197 -0.17 21.19 9.02
N SER A 198 0.91 21.65 9.64
CA SER A 198 2.14 22.04 8.94
C SER A 198 3.00 20.85 8.52
N LYS A 199 2.58 19.62 8.82
CA LYS A 199 3.33 18.38 8.60
C LYS A 199 2.39 17.21 8.38
N THR A 200 2.88 16.18 7.70
CA THR A 200 2.15 14.93 7.54
C THR A 200 2.08 14.17 8.85
N LEU A 201 0.90 13.65 9.17
CA LEU A 201 0.62 12.95 10.42
C LEU A 201 0.08 11.55 10.16
N ARG A 202 0.57 10.60 10.96
CA ARG A 202 0.12 9.19 11.03
C ARG A 202 -0.49 8.96 12.41
N HIS A 203 -1.73 8.46 12.50
CA HIS A 203 -2.48 8.39 13.76
C HIS A 203 -2.42 9.72 14.54
N PRO A 204 -2.97 10.82 14.00
CA PRO A 204 -2.86 12.12 14.64
C PRO A 204 -3.47 12.09 16.05
N THR A 205 -2.78 12.66 17.03
CA THR A 205 -3.22 12.72 18.43
C THR A 205 -4.49 13.56 18.64
N SER A 206 -4.79 14.47 17.71
CA SER A 206 -6.03 15.25 17.68
C SER A 206 -6.24 15.86 16.29
N THR A 207 -7.35 16.56 16.09
CA THR A 207 -7.64 17.36 14.88
C THR A 207 -7.14 18.82 14.96
N ARG A 208 -6.38 19.17 16.01
CA ARG A 208 -5.88 20.54 16.27
C ARG A 208 -4.55 20.79 15.55
N GLU A 209 -4.17 22.06 15.46
CA GLU A 209 -2.93 22.49 14.79
C GLU A 209 -1.65 21.90 15.41
N ASN A 210 -1.65 21.68 16.73
CA ASN A 210 -0.53 21.09 17.47
C ASN A 210 -0.53 19.55 17.49
N ALA A 211 -1.28 18.90 16.60
CA ALA A 211 -1.31 17.45 16.52
C ALA A 211 0.05 16.88 16.11
N GLU A 212 0.34 15.70 16.66
CA GLU A 212 1.55 14.93 16.38
C GLU A 212 1.15 13.54 15.88
N SER A 213 2.08 12.86 15.21
CA SER A 213 1.92 11.44 14.89
C SER A 213 1.98 10.61 16.17
N ASN A 214 1.02 9.72 16.38
CA ASN A 214 1.06 8.75 17.48
C ASN A 214 1.72 7.44 17.00
N VAL A 215 3.04 7.34 17.23
CA VAL A 215 3.84 6.19 16.79
C VAL A 215 3.38 4.89 17.46
N GLU A 216 2.94 4.93 18.72
CA GLU A 216 2.53 3.72 19.43
C GLU A 216 1.21 3.17 18.86
N SER A 217 0.21 4.04 18.67
CA SER A 217 -1.04 3.63 18.02
C SER A 217 -0.83 3.13 16.60
N LEU A 218 0.09 3.75 15.84
CA LEU A 218 0.49 3.26 14.52
C LEU A 218 1.06 1.84 14.59
N ARG A 219 2.00 1.58 15.51
CA ARG A 219 2.62 0.26 15.67
C ARG A 219 1.61 -0.80 16.07
N ILE A 220 0.76 -0.51 17.05
CA ILE A 220 -0.30 -1.42 17.51
C ILE A 220 -1.26 -1.74 16.35
N ALA A 221 -1.72 -0.72 15.62
CA ALA A 221 -2.66 -0.89 14.51
C ALA A 221 -2.05 -1.66 13.33
N LEU A 222 -0.76 -1.49 13.03
CA LEU A 222 -0.07 -2.28 12.01
C LEU A 222 0.18 -3.71 12.47
N GLN A 223 0.58 -3.89 13.74
CA GLN A 223 0.81 -5.21 14.32
C GLN A 223 -0.48 -6.05 14.33
N SER A 224 -1.63 -5.44 14.66
CA SER A 224 -2.92 -6.14 14.63
C SER A 224 -3.35 -6.56 13.23
N LEU A 225 -2.84 -5.89 12.19
CA LEU A 225 -3.14 -6.18 10.79
C LEU A 225 -2.22 -7.26 10.17
N GLN A 226 -1.12 -7.64 10.86
CA GLN A 226 -0.09 -8.53 10.31
C GLN A 226 -0.64 -9.84 9.75
N GLU A 227 -1.41 -10.56 10.57
CA GLU A 227 -2.00 -11.85 10.19
C GLU A 227 -2.85 -11.72 8.93
N GLU A 228 -3.77 -10.74 8.92
CA GLU A 228 -4.69 -10.51 7.79
C GLU A 228 -3.94 -10.14 6.50
N LEU A 229 -2.92 -9.29 6.57
CA LEU A 229 -2.10 -8.91 5.41
C LEU A 229 -1.36 -10.10 4.80
N THR A 230 -0.77 -10.95 5.62
CA THR A 230 -0.09 -12.17 5.17
C THR A 230 -1.07 -13.05 4.41
N GLU A 231 -2.23 -13.34 4.99
CA GLU A 231 -3.25 -14.21 4.37
C GLU A 231 -3.81 -13.64 3.07
N LEU A 232 -4.17 -12.34 3.05
CA LEU A 232 -4.70 -11.71 1.85
C LEU A 232 -3.68 -11.68 0.72
N THR A 233 -2.40 -11.43 1.03
CA THR A 233 -1.31 -11.46 0.04
C THR A 233 -1.14 -12.85 -0.55
N GLU A 234 -1.26 -13.90 0.27
CA GLU A 234 -1.21 -15.28 -0.20
C GLU A 234 -2.35 -15.61 -1.16
N LYS A 235 -3.55 -15.13 -0.87
CA LYS A 235 -4.72 -15.28 -1.74
C LYS A 235 -4.62 -14.46 -3.04
N LEU A 236 -3.62 -13.60 -3.25
CA LEU A 236 -3.40 -12.97 -4.56
C LEU A 236 -2.92 -13.99 -5.60
N ALA A 237 -2.15 -15.00 -5.18
CA ALA A 237 -1.64 -16.04 -6.07
C ALA A 237 -2.76 -16.92 -6.67
N THR A 238 -3.95 -16.91 -6.07
CA THR A 238 -5.12 -17.67 -6.55
C THR A 238 -5.93 -16.92 -7.60
N ARG A 239 -5.75 -15.60 -7.76
CA ARG A 239 -6.47 -14.78 -8.75
C ARG A 239 -6.00 -15.11 -10.15
N ARG A 240 -6.94 -15.37 -11.06
CA ARG A 240 -6.66 -15.93 -12.40
C ARG A 240 -6.78 -14.91 -13.52
N THR A 241 -7.43 -13.78 -13.27
CA THR A 241 -7.57 -12.69 -14.23
C THR A 241 -6.97 -11.39 -13.70
N TRP A 242 -6.57 -10.50 -14.61
CA TRP A 242 -6.03 -9.19 -14.22
C TRP A 242 -7.02 -8.34 -13.42
N PRO A 243 -8.31 -8.22 -13.79
CA PRO A 243 -9.27 -7.44 -13.00
C PRO A 243 -9.48 -7.98 -11.59
N GLU A 244 -9.56 -9.31 -11.42
CA GLU A 244 -9.65 -9.94 -10.08
C GLU A 244 -8.43 -9.63 -9.23
N PHE A 245 -7.22 -9.79 -9.80
CA PHE A 245 -5.97 -9.52 -9.12
C PHE A 245 -5.85 -8.04 -8.73
N SER A 246 -6.11 -7.13 -9.67
CA SER A 246 -5.99 -5.69 -9.45
C SER A 246 -6.95 -5.20 -8.37
N SER A 247 -8.21 -5.68 -8.39
CA SER A 247 -9.21 -5.37 -7.37
C SER A 247 -8.81 -5.93 -5.99
N ALA A 248 -8.37 -7.19 -5.93
CA ALA A 248 -7.92 -7.80 -4.69
C ALA A 248 -6.71 -7.09 -4.09
N LEU A 249 -5.74 -6.68 -4.91
CA LEU A 249 -4.57 -5.93 -4.46
C LEU A 249 -4.94 -4.50 -4.02
N GLU A 250 -5.85 -3.82 -4.74
CA GLU A 250 -6.36 -2.50 -4.33
C GLU A 250 -7.04 -2.58 -2.95
N ASN A 251 -7.80 -3.64 -2.69
CA ASN A 251 -8.43 -3.86 -1.38
C ASN A 251 -7.40 -4.01 -0.25
N ILE A 252 -6.27 -4.69 -0.48
CA ILE A 252 -5.21 -4.77 0.54
C ILE A 252 -4.49 -3.42 0.69
N HIS A 253 -4.23 -2.74 -0.42
CA HIS A 253 -3.66 -1.40 -0.44
C HIS A 253 -4.50 -0.41 0.39
N ASN A 254 -5.81 -0.45 0.26
CA ASN A 254 -6.73 0.43 1.01
C ASN A 254 -6.61 0.21 2.52
N LYS A 255 -6.47 -1.04 2.96
CA LYS A 255 -6.25 -1.39 4.37
C LYS A 255 -5.00 -0.72 4.92
N VAL A 256 -3.88 -0.83 4.21
CA VAL A 256 -2.62 -0.22 4.63
C VAL A 256 -2.75 1.31 4.72
N HIS A 257 -3.39 1.95 3.74
CA HIS A 257 -3.67 3.40 3.78
C HIS A 257 -4.46 3.83 5.03
N VAL A 258 -5.61 3.20 5.25
CA VAL A 258 -6.49 3.50 6.39
C VAL A 258 -5.77 3.20 7.71
N ARG A 259 -5.05 2.08 7.79
CA ARG A 259 -4.36 1.68 9.02
C ARG A 259 -3.14 2.54 9.34
N VAL A 260 -2.45 3.10 8.35
CA VAL A 260 -1.36 4.06 8.60
C VAL A 260 -1.90 5.45 8.97
N GLY A 261 -2.99 5.90 8.33
CA GLY A 261 -3.61 7.19 8.68
C GLY A 261 -4.31 7.17 10.04
N GLY A 262 -4.86 6.03 10.44
CA GLY A 262 -5.56 5.85 11.71
C GLY A 262 -6.96 6.47 11.73
N ALA A 263 -7.73 6.14 12.76
CA ALA A 263 -9.14 6.53 12.85
C ALA A 263 -9.36 8.04 12.95
N ASN A 264 -8.40 8.80 13.48
CA ASN A 264 -8.45 10.27 13.54
C ASN A 264 -8.18 10.95 12.19
N GLY A 265 -7.88 10.20 11.12
CA GLY A 265 -7.76 10.75 9.78
C GLY A 265 -6.41 11.40 9.46
N GLY A 266 -5.31 10.66 9.66
CA GLY A 266 -3.99 11.05 9.17
C GLY A 266 -3.90 11.07 7.63
N HIS A 267 -2.81 11.62 7.10
CA HIS A 267 -2.67 11.90 5.66
C HIS A 267 -2.82 10.63 4.80
N MET A 268 -2.20 9.53 5.22
CA MET A 268 -2.29 8.24 4.53
C MET A 268 -3.70 7.66 4.42
N SER A 269 -4.67 8.13 5.22
CA SER A 269 -6.08 7.67 5.13
C SER A 269 -6.94 8.50 4.18
N GLN A 270 -6.41 9.58 3.58
CA GLN A 270 -7.17 10.47 2.69
C GLN A 270 -6.53 10.55 1.31
N VAL A 271 -7.25 10.10 0.27
CA VAL A 271 -6.76 10.07 -1.12
C VAL A 271 -6.12 11.39 -1.57
N PRO A 272 -6.70 12.58 -1.29
CA PRO A 272 -6.12 13.82 -1.78
C PRO A 272 -4.75 14.18 -1.18
N TYR A 273 -4.41 13.62 -0.01
CA TYR A 273 -3.27 14.05 0.80
C TYR A 273 -2.25 12.93 1.06
N ALA A 274 -2.59 11.67 0.77
CA ALA A 274 -1.78 10.51 1.14
C ALA A 274 -0.36 10.55 0.57
N ALA A 275 -0.19 11.01 -0.68
CA ALA A 275 1.11 11.04 -1.34
C ALA A 275 2.12 12.01 -0.72
N PHE A 276 1.68 12.99 0.08
CA PHE A 276 2.59 13.87 0.81
C PHE A 276 3.32 13.13 1.95
N ASP A 277 2.78 12.02 2.47
CA ASP A 277 3.46 11.24 3.50
C ASP A 277 4.56 10.36 2.87
N PRO A 278 5.83 10.45 3.28
CA PRO A 278 6.93 9.71 2.66
C PRO A 278 6.77 8.17 2.67
N ILE A 279 5.98 7.61 3.59
CA ILE A 279 5.71 6.16 3.63
C ILE A 279 4.84 5.70 2.44
N PHE A 280 4.14 6.63 1.77
CA PHE A 280 3.38 6.36 0.55
C PHE A 280 4.22 5.64 -0.49
N TYR A 281 5.44 6.12 -0.73
CA TYR A 281 6.32 5.60 -1.76
C TYR A 281 6.89 4.22 -1.42
N LEU A 282 7.06 3.91 -0.13
CA LEU A 282 7.41 2.56 0.34
C LEU A 282 6.26 1.57 0.13
N HIS A 283 5.05 2.01 0.46
CA HIS A 283 3.82 1.22 0.31
C HIS A 283 3.53 0.91 -1.17
N HIS A 284 3.56 1.92 -2.02
CA HIS A 284 3.28 1.75 -3.45
C HIS A 284 4.37 1.00 -4.21
N ALA A 285 5.64 1.04 -3.74
CA ALA A 285 6.67 0.15 -4.24
C ALA A 285 6.39 -1.34 -3.92
N GLN A 286 5.77 -1.66 -2.78
CA GLN A 286 5.31 -3.01 -2.47
C GLN A 286 4.11 -3.43 -3.32
N VAL A 287 3.15 -2.52 -3.56
CA VAL A 287 2.04 -2.78 -4.50
C VAL A 287 2.57 -3.11 -5.89
N ASP A 288 3.55 -2.34 -6.37
CA ASP A 288 4.19 -2.62 -7.65
C ASP A 288 4.98 -3.95 -7.67
N ARG A 289 5.66 -4.29 -6.56
CA ARG A 289 6.33 -5.58 -6.38
C ARG A 289 5.35 -6.74 -6.52
N LEU A 290 4.22 -6.70 -5.81
CA LEU A 290 3.21 -7.76 -5.86
C LEU A 290 2.62 -7.92 -7.26
N ALA A 291 2.43 -6.82 -8.00
CA ALA A 291 2.02 -6.87 -9.40
C ALA A 291 3.07 -7.52 -10.31
N SER A 292 4.35 -7.23 -10.09
CA SER A 292 5.46 -7.84 -10.83
C SER A 292 5.58 -9.34 -10.55
N LEU A 293 5.43 -9.75 -9.28
CA LEU A 293 5.41 -11.16 -8.87
C LEU A 293 4.23 -11.91 -9.52
N TRP A 294 3.02 -11.33 -9.47
CA TRP A 294 1.83 -11.93 -10.07
C TRP A 294 1.95 -12.02 -11.60
N ASN A 295 2.39 -10.96 -12.27
CA ASN A 295 2.66 -10.99 -13.72
C ASN A 295 3.66 -12.07 -14.09
N ARG A 296 4.74 -12.23 -13.32
CA ARG A 296 5.75 -13.26 -13.56
C ARG A 296 5.19 -14.67 -13.40
N GLN A 297 4.30 -14.90 -12.43
CA GLN A 297 3.65 -16.17 -12.17
C GLN A 297 2.60 -16.53 -13.24
N HIS A 298 1.71 -15.59 -13.57
CA HIS A 298 0.55 -15.84 -14.43
C HIS A 298 0.79 -15.52 -15.91
N LYS A 299 1.83 -14.75 -16.23
CA LYS A 299 2.11 -14.21 -17.57
C LYS A 299 0.95 -13.38 -18.14
N LEU A 300 0.18 -12.77 -17.24
CA LEU A 300 -0.96 -11.92 -17.58
C LEU A 300 -0.70 -10.48 -17.14
N TRP A 301 -1.20 -9.54 -17.93
CA TRP A 301 -1.18 -8.11 -17.65
C TRP A 301 -2.45 -7.48 -18.24
N ILE A 302 -2.70 -6.21 -17.96
CA ILE A 302 -3.77 -5.48 -18.65
C ILE A 302 -3.46 -5.41 -20.15
N THR A 303 -4.48 -5.69 -20.97
CA THR A 303 -4.35 -5.68 -22.45
C THR A 303 -4.89 -4.42 -23.09
N ARG A 304 -5.74 -3.66 -22.37
CA ARG A 304 -6.29 -2.40 -22.85
C ARG A 304 -5.25 -1.29 -22.66
N ALA A 305 -4.83 -0.68 -23.75
CA ALA A 305 -4.00 0.52 -23.75
C ALA A 305 -4.81 1.76 -23.30
N ALA A 306 -4.39 2.38 -22.20
CA ALA A 306 -4.90 3.66 -21.71
C ALA A 306 -3.73 4.62 -21.46
N ASP A 307 -3.95 5.92 -21.71
CA ASP A 307 -2.97 6.95 -21.35
C ASP A 307 -2.82 7.05 -19.84
N LEU A 308 -1.58 6.94 -19.38
CA LEU A 308 -1.20 7.09 -17.98
C LEU A 308 -0.80 8.54 -17.71
N ASN A 309 -1.76 9.45 -17.81
CA ASN A 309 -1.52 10.87 -17.50
C ASN A 309 -1.11 11.04 -16.02
N PRO A 310 -0.13 11.90 -15.70
CA PRO A 310 0.57 12.84 -16.57
C PRO A 310 1.98 12.35 -17.00
N PHE A 311 2.19 11.04 -17.09
CA PHE A 311 3.52 10.44 -17.25
C PHE A 311 3.91 10.32 -18.72
N TRP A 312 4.68 11.28 -19.21
CA TRP A 312 5.20 11.29 -20.58
C TRP A 312 6.29 10.24 -20.79
N SER A 313 6.13 9.39 -21.80
CA SER A 313 7.18 8.47 -22.29
C SER A 313 8.09 9.14 -23.30
N ASP A 314 7.55 10.07 -24.08
CA ASP A 314 8.29 10.94 -24.99
C ASP A 314 7.63 12.34 -25.05
N GLN A 315 8.12 13.22 -25.93
CA GLN A 315 7.63 14.60 -26.02
C GLN A 315 6.18 14.73 -26.55
N GLN A 316 5.57 13.65 -27.02
CA GLN A 316 4.25 13.61 -27.66
C GLN A 316 3.29 12.61 -27.01
N THR A 317 3.80 11.52 -26.41
CA THR A 317 2.99 10.41 -25.92
C THR A 317 3.16 10.18 -24.42
N TYR A 318 2.05 9.83 -23.78
CA TYR A 318 2.07 9.28 -22.43
C TYR A 318 2.42 7.80 -22.45
N TRP A 319 2.97 7.33 -21.33
CA TRP A 319 3.04 5.90 -21.06
C TRP A 319 1.66 5.27 -21.20
N LYS A 320 1.65 4.04 -21.73
CA LYS A 320 0.43 3.25 -21.91
C LYS A 320 0.40 2.10 -20.91
N SER A 321 -0.78 1.81 -20.38
CA SER A 321 -0.99 0.77 -19.37
C SER A 321 -0.51 -0.62 -19.78
N ASP A 322 -0.60 -0.99 -21.05
CA ASP A 322 -0.23 -2.30 -21.60
C ASP A 322 1.28 -2.44 -21.90
N SER A 323 2.01 -1.32 -22.04
CA SER A 323 3.43 -1.32 -22.45
C SER A 323 4.44 -1.34 -21.31
N ILE A 324 3.97 -1.39 -20.05
CA ILE A 324 4.81 -1.20 -18.86
C ILE A 324 4.88 -2.43 -17.94
N SER A 325 4.55 -3.61 -18.46
CA SER A 325 4.60 -4.86 -17.69
C SER A 325 6.02 -5.25 -17.26
N GLN A 326 7.03 -4.92 -18.08
CA GLN A 326 8.44 -5.29 -17.86
C GLN A 326 9.24 -4.15 -17.21
N THR A 327 9.26 -4.09 -15.88
CA THR A 327 9.90 -2.99 -15.12
C THR A 327 11.38 -2.78 -15.45
N ALA A 328 12.12 -3.88 -15.64
CA ALA A 328 13.54 -3.88 -15.97
C ALA A 328 13.85 -3.08 -17.25
N SER A 329 13.17 -3.37 -18.34
CA SER A 329 13.39 -2.71 -19.63
C SER A 329 12.72 -1.34 -19.73
N THR A 330 11.63 -1.12 -18.99
CA THR A 330 10.83 0.11 -19.09
C THR A 330 11.33 1.23 -18.18
N PHE A 331 11.69 0.89 -16.93
CA PHE A 331 12.04 1.87 -15.88
C PHE A 331 13.34 1.53 -15.14
N ASN A 332 14.11 0.54 -15.62
CA ASN A 332 15.44 0.21 -15.13
C ASN A 332 15.51 -0.17 -13.63
N TYR A 333 14.52 -0.94 -13.16
CA TYR A 333 14.54 -1.55 -11.83
C TYR A 333 13.97 -2.98 -11.83
N SER A 334 14.41 -3.76 -10.85
CA SER A 334 13.84 -5.05 -10.45
C SER A 334 13.53 -5.05 -8.94
N TYR A 335 13.33 -6.22 -8.35
CA TYR A 335 13.18 -6.45 -6.91
C TYR A 335 14.22 -7.47 -6.44
N ASP A 336 14.67 -7.36 -5.21
CA ASP A 336 15.72 -8.22 -4.64
C ASP A 336 15.30 -9.70 -4.50
N ASP A 337 14.01 -9.99 -4.55
CA ASP A 337 13.44 -11.33 -4.58
C ASP A 337 12.94 -11.77 -5.99
N ILE A 338 13.20 -10.96 -7.01
CA ILE A 338 12.96 -11.26 -8.43
C ILE A 338 14.30 -11.21 -9.19
N PRO A 339 15.14 -12.27 -9.10
CA PRO A 339 16.41 -12.30 -9.82
C PRO A 339 16.21 -12.42 -11.34
N GLU A 340 17.08 -11.74 -12.10
CA GLU A 340 17.11 -11.78 -13.56
C GLU A 340 17.33 -13.20 -14.11
N GLY A 341 16.70 -13.52 -15.24
CA GLY A 341 16.89 -14.79 -15.94
C GLY A 341 16.23 -16.03 -15.32
N SER A 342 15.63 -15.92 -14.13
CA SER A 342 14.91 -17.04 -13.52
C SER A 342 13.51 -17.21 -14.16
N THR A 343 13.37 -18.22 -15.01
CA THR A 343 12.08 -18.64 -15.60
C THR A 343 11.26 -19.52 -14.64
N ALA A 344 11.80 -19.86 -13.47
CA ALA A 344 11.20 -20.83 -12.55
C ALA A 344 10.13 -20.19 -11.63
N PRO A 345 8.89 -20.72 -11.59
CA PRO A 345 7.86 -20.35 -10.61
C PRO A 345 8.18 -20.71 -9.14
N SER A 346 9.35 -21.28 -8.86
CA SER A 346 9.61 -22.04 -7.63
C SER A 346 10.06 -21.22 -6.41
N GLN A 347 10.48 -19.96 -6.59
CA GLN A 347 10.76 -19.04 -5.47
C GLN A 347 9.54 -18.18 -5.10
N THR A 348 8.71 -17.82 -6.08
CA THR A 348 7.45 -17.08 -5.87
C THR A 348 6.46 -17.85 -4.98
N ALA A 349 6.44 -19.18 -5.07
CA ALA A 349 5.63 -20.05 -4.22
C ALA A 349 6.19 -20.28 -2.80
N ARG A 350 7.44 -19.89 -2.51
CA ARG A 350 8.06 -20.04 -1.18
C ARG A 350 8.01 -18.77 -0.33
N SER A 351 7.95 -17.60 -0.95
CA SER A 351 7.77 -16.30 -0.25
C SER A 351 6.33 -16.06 0.19
N ILE A 352 5.40 -16.88 -0.29
CA ILE A 352 3.98 -16.87 -0.01
C ILE A 352 3.64 -18.27 0.56
N LYS A 353 3.93 -18.50 1.83
CA LYS A 353 3.56 -19.75 2.51
C LYS A 353 2.19 -19.57 3.14
N PRO A 354 1.13 -20.25 2.69
CA PRO A 354 -0.18 -20.18 3.34
C PRO A 354 -0.05 -20.32 4.86
N ALA A 355 -0.36 -19.27 5.60
CA ALA A 355 -0.46 -19.29 7.06
C ALA A 355 -1.87 -19.72 7.51
N LEU A 356 -2.50 -20.60 6.72
CA LEU A 356 -3.48 -21.53 7.23
C LEU A 356 -2.66 -22.70 7.74
N ASP A 357 -2.66 -22.93 9.05
CA ASP A 357 -2.08 -24.11 9.69
C ASP A 357 -2.67 -25.36 9.03
N ALA A 358 -2.07 -25.78 7.92
CA ALA A 358 -2.17 -27.14 7.47
C ALA A 358 -1.57 -27.96 8.62
N PRO A 359 -2.25 -29.02 9.10
CA PRO A 359 -1.55 -30.04 9.86
C PRO A 359 -0.30 -30.37 9.06
N ALA A 360 0.85 -30.50 9.73
CA ALA A 360 2.05 -31.04 9.11
C ALA A 360 1.74 -32.47 8.64
N ALA A 361 1.06 -32.60 7.51
CA ALA A 361 0.67 -33.85 6.92
C ALA A 361 1.86 -34.31 6.12
N GLU A 362 2.38 -35.44 6.56
CA GLU A 362 3.44 -36.21 5.93
C GLU A 362 3.26 -36.25 4.40
N ALA A 363 4.40 -36.30 3.71
CA ALA A 363 4.58 -36.15 2.26
C ALA A 363 3.92 -37.25 1.38
N SER A 364 2.80 -37.82 1.80
CA SER A 364 2.04 -38.86 1.08
C SER A 364 0.53 -38.85 1.37
N GLY A 365 -0.02 -37.80 2.00
CA GLY A 365 -1.44 -37.70 2.33
C GLY A 365 -2.38 -37.32 1.15
N PRO A 366 -3.69 -37.64 1.21
CA PRO A 366 -4.67 -37.24 0.21
C PRO A 366 -4.86 -35.71 0.17
N ARG A 367 -5.44 -35.19 -0.93
CA ARG A 367 -5.82 -33.78 -1.05
C ARG A 367 -6.62 -33.36 0.19
N THR A 368 -6.22 -32.25 0.81
CA THR A 368 -6.92 -31.69 1.95
C THR A 368 -7.81 -30.56 1.47
N THR A 369 -9.10 -30.63 1.83
CA THR A 369 -10.06 -29.56 1.59
C THR A 369 -10.44 -28.94 2.93
N ILE A 370 -10.37 -27.62 3.02
CA ILE A 370 -10.85 -26.86 4.17
C ILE A 370 -11.96 -25.90 3.73
N THR A 371 -12.80 -25.50 4.68
CA THR A 371 -13.80 -24.46 4.46
C THR A 371 -13.18 -23.08 4.73
N ASP A 372 -13.16 -22.22 3.72
CA ASP A 372 -12.72 -20.83 3.81
C ASP A 372 -13.93 -19.91 4.01
N TRP A 373 -14.13 -19.50 5.27
CA TRP A 373 -15.17 -18.59 5.68
C TRP A 373 -14.75 -17.15 5.44
N SER A 374 -15.62 -16.43 4.76
CA SER A 374 -15.47 -15.00 4.53
C SER A 374 -16.78 -14.28 4.69
N VAL A 375 -16.69 -12.99 4.97
CA VAL A 375 -17.81 -12.07 4.96
C VAL A 375 -17.67 -11.19 3.74
N ARG A 376 -18.58 -11.34 2.79
CA ARG A 376 -18.71 -10.45 1.63
C ARG A 376 -19.32 -9.14 2.11
N VAL A 377 -18.64 -8.04 1.84
CA VAL A 377 -19.08 -6.68 2.16
C VAL A 377 -19.29 -5.95 0.85
N HIS A 378 -20.51 -5.46 0.63
CA HIS A 378 -20.90 -4.73 -0.57
C HIS A 378 -21.51 -3.38 -0.16
N CYS A 379 -21.02 -2.28 -0.72
CA CYS A 379 -21.49 -0.92 -0.40
C CYS A 379 -21.08 0.12 -1.46
N LYS A 380 -21.60 1.35 -1.36
CA LYS A 380 -21.18 2.49 -2.17
C LYS A 380 -19.97 3.20 -1.54
N ARG A 381 -18.91 3.41 -2.33
CA ARG A 381 -17.62 3.97 -1.87
C ARG A 381 -17.72 5.37 -1.26
N PHE A 382 -18.63 6.22 -1.75
CA PHE A 382 -18.65 7.65 -1.42
C PHE A 382 -19.83 8.08 -0.53
N GLU A 383 -20.69 7.14 -0.12
CA GLU A 383 -21.95 7.44 0.60
C GLU A 383 -21.73 8.16 1.94
N VAL A 384 -20.58 7.95 2.59
CA VAL A 384 -20.23 8.60 3.87
C VAL A 384 -19.24 9.76 3.71
N GLY A 385 -18.91 10.17 2.48
CA GLY A 385 -18.12 11.38 2.19
C GLY A 385 -16.65 11.33 2.64
N GLY A 386 -16.01 10.16 2.60
CA GLY A 386 -14.61 9.97 2.95
C GLY A 386 -14.28 8.51 3.24
N SER A 387 -13.03 8.22 3.60
CA SER A 387 -12.60 6.87 3.95
C SER A 387 -13.35 6.33 5.18
N PHE A 388 -13.59 5.02 5.19
CA PHE A 388 -14.25 4.33 6.30
C PHE A 388 -13.84 2.86 6.35
N SER A 389 -14.18 2.21 7.45
CA SER A 389 -13.95 0.78 7.65
C SER A 389 -15.26 0.11 8.08
N VAL A 390 -15.62 -1.00 7.43
CA VAL A 390 -16.60 -1.94 7.98
C VAL A 390 -15.85 -2.89 8.89
N LEU A 391 -15.97 -2.71 10.21
CA LEU A 391 -15.29 -3.54 11.20
C LEU A 391 -16.19 -4.73 11.54
N LEU A 392 -15.66 -5.94 11.45
CA LEU A 392 -16.35 -7.18 11.79
C LEU A 392 -15.81 -7.70 13.11
N PHE A 393 -16.71 -7.94 14.06
CA PHE A 393 -16.41 -8.49 15.37
C PHE A 393 -17.00 -9.88 15.50
N LEU A 394 -16.30 -10.76 16.20
CA LEU A 394 -16.84 -12.03 16.64
C LEU A 394 -16.97 -12.00 18.16
N GLY A 395 -18.13 -11.56 18.62
CA GLY A 395 -18.41 -11.16 20.00
C GLY A 395 -19.10 -9.79 20.06
N GLU A 396 -19.18 -9.20 21.25
CA GLU A 396 -19.77 -7.87 21.43
C GLU A 396 -18.91 -6.77 20.78
N VAL A 397 -19.55 -5.74 20.22
CA VAL A 397 -18.81 -4.54 19.79
C VAL A 397 -18.31 -3.83 21.05
N PRO A 398 -17.00 -3.47 21.14
CA PRO A 398 -16.49 -2.77 22.32
C PRO A 398 -17.31 -1.51 22.59
N ASN A 399 -17.61 -1.22 23.85
CA ASN A 399 -18.66 -0.25 24.21
C ASN A 399 -18.20 0.78 25.26
N GLY A 400 -17.02 1.40 25.13
CA GLY A 400 -16.59 2.47 26.04
C GLY A 400 -16.23 2.03 27.47
N SER A 401 -16.79 0.93 27.95
CA SER A 401 -16.55 0.33 29.27
C SER A 401 -15.37 -0.64 29.30
N GLU A 402 -14.96 -1.17 28.16
CA GLU A 402 -13.89 -2.14 27.99
C GLU A 402 -12.82 -1.60 27.04
N VAL A 403 -11.55 -1.95 27.25
CA VAL A 403 -10.44 -1.54 26.36
C VAL A 403 -10.38 -2.50 25.17
N PRO A 404 -10.38 -2.03 23.91
CA PRO A 404 -10.33 -0.63 23.47
C PRO A 404 -11.64 0.16 23.67
N ALA A 405 -11.54 1.30 24.34
CA ALA A 405 -12.69 2.05 24.83
C ALA A 405 -13.27 3.02 23.79
N THR A 406 -12.44 3.57 22.91
CA THR A 406 -12.92 4.52 21.90
C THR A 406 -12.97 3.90 20.50
N PRO A 407 -13.87 4.35 19.61
CA PRO A 407 -13.95 3.83 18.24
C PRO A 407 -12.61 3.86 17.49
N GLU A 408 -11.75 4.83 17.83
CA GLU A 408 -10.42 4.96 17.25
C GLU A 408 -9.48 3.80 17.58
N GLU A 409 -9.72 3.14 18.70
CA GLU A 409 -8.93 2.04 19.21
C GLU A 409 -9.43 0.67 18.72
N TRP A 410 -10.62 0.61 18.11
CA TRP A 410 -11.25 -0.65 17.69
C TRP A 410 -10.52 -1.37 16.55
N TYR A 411 -9.62 -0.69 15.83
CA TYR A 411 -8.75 -1.29 14.81
C TYR A 411 -7.81 -2.38 15.34
N TYR A 412 -7.65 -2.47 16.66
CA TYR A 412 -6.82 -3.44 17.33
C TYR A 412 -7.55 -4.09 18.53
N ALA A 413 -8.89 -4.13 18.49
CA ALA A 413 -9.67 -4.90 19.44
C ALA A 413 -9.37 -6.40 19.31
N SER A 414 -9.28 -7.09 20.44
CA SER A 414 -8.93 -8.52 20.50
C SER A 414 -9.98 -9.43 19.85
N ASN A 415 -11.23 -8.97 19.79
CA ASN A 415 -12.36 -9.66 19.17
C ASN A 415 -12.71 -9.14 17.77
N LEU A 416 -11.90 -8.22 17.20
CA LEU A 416 -11.99 -7.85 15.80
C LEU A 416 -11.64 -9.07 14.95
N ALA A 417 -12.62 -9.55 14.19
CA ALA A 417 -12.46 -10.68 13.28
C ALA A 417 -11.76 -10.27 11.99
N GLY A 418 -11.91 -9.01 11.58
CA GLY A 418 -11.29 -8.43 10.40
C GLY A 418 -12.00 -7.14 10.00
N SER A 419 -11.66 -6.59 8.85
CA SER A 419 -12.25 -5.33 8.38
C SER A 419 -12.38 -5.29 6.86
N PHE A 420 -13.27 -4.45 6.33
CA PHE A 420 -13.23 -4.01 4.94
C PHE A 420 -12.96 -2.51 4.93
N ASP A 421 -11.75 -2.12 4.51
CA ASP A 421 -11.28 -0.74 4.54
C ASP A 421 -11.48 -0.08 3.18
N VAL A 422 -12.23 1.00 3.16
CA VAL A 422 -12.52 1.80 1.98
C VAL A 422 -11.67 3.06 2.02
N PHE A 423 -10.68 3.12 1.14
CA PHE A 423 -9.87 4.31 0.90
C PHE A 423 -10.58 5.19 -0.13
N ALA A 424 -11.21 6.26 0.34
CA ALA A 424 -12.04 7.12 -0.49
C ALA A 424 -11.56 8.56 -0.48
N ASN A 425 -11.86 9.25 -1.57
CA ASN A 425 -11.64 10.67 -1.67
C ASN A 425 -12.72 11.40 -0.86
N SER A 426 -12.30 12.14 0.18
CA SER A 426 -13.16 13.02 0.96
C SER A 426 -13.75 14.17 0.14
N GLU A 427 -13.09 14.53 -0.96
CA GLU A 427 -13.50 15.56 -1.92
C GLU A 427 -14.04 14.93 -3.21
N ALA A 428 -14.86 13.89 -3.11
CA ALA A 428 -15.37 13.14 -4.27
C ALA A 428 -16.03 14.04 -5.33
N ASN A 429 -16.73 15.10 -4.90
CA ASN A 429 -17.39 16.07 -5.79
C ASN A 429 -16.40 16.88 -6.67
N GLU A 430 -15.16 17.06 -6.20
CA GLU A 430 -14.10 17.74 -6.95
C GLU A 430 -13.29 16.77 -7.84
N CYS A 431 -13.56 15.46 -7.76
CA CYS A 431 -12.78 14.43 -8.42
C CYS A 431 -13.58 13.76 -9.55
N GLY A 432 -13.14 13.90 -10.81
CA GLY A 432 -13.83 13.30 -11.96
C GLY A 432 -13.93 11.77 -11.88
N ASN A 433 -12.82 11.07 -11.57
CA ASN A 433 -12.82 9.62 -11.37
C ASN A 433 -13.79 9.18 -10.26
N CYS A 434 -13.99 10.03 -9.25
CA CYS A 434 -14.84 9.73 -8.11
C CYS A 434 -16.33 9.90 -8.48
N ARG A 435 -16.69 11.02 -9.12
CA ARG A 435 -18.04 11.28 -9.64
C ARG A 435 -18.51 10.23 -10.64
N ASP A 436 -17.64 9.82 -11.56
CA ASP A 436 -17.96 8.79 -12.56
C ASP A 436 -18.23 7.41 -11.93
N ARG A 437 -17.91 7.23 -10.64
CA ARG A 437 -18.05 5.98 -9.90
C ARG A 437 -18.90 6.10 -8.64
N GLU A 438 -19.60 7.22 -8.44
CA GLU A 438 -20.36 7.50 -7.22
C GLU A 438 -21.42 6.42 -6.94
N ASP A 439 -22.10 5.97 -8.01
CA ASP A 439 -23.13 4.95 -7.95
C ASP A 439 -22.65 3.52 -8.18
N ILE A 440 -21.35 3.32 -8.46
CA ILE A 440 -20.79 1.98 -8.67
C ILE A 440 -20.48 1.37 -7.30
N PRO A 441 -21.17 0.28 -6.89
CA PRO A 441 -20.86 -0.36 -5.64
C PRO A 441 -19.48 -1.02 -5.70
N ILE A 442 -18.85 -1.09 -4.54
CA ILE A 442 -17.62 -1.82 -4.31
C ILE A 442 -17.92 -3.07 -3.49
N GLU A 443 -17.09 -4.08 -3.69
CA GLU A 443 -17.18 -5.34 -2.98
C GLU A 443 -15.79 -5.80 -2.52
N GLY A 444 -15.76 -6.42 -1.34
CA GLY A 444 -14.59 -7.12 -0.84
C GLY A 444 -14.99 -8.26 0.10
N HIS A 445 -14.01 -9.06 0.47
CA HIS A 445 -14.19 -10.22 1.33
C HIS A 445 -13.28 -10.08 2.55
N VAL A 446 -13.84 -10.28 3.74
CA VAL A 446 -13.10 -10.34 5.00
C VAL A 446 -13.02 -11.80 5.43
N TYR A 447 -11.84 -12.37 5.43
CA TYR A 447 -11.63 -13.77 5.81
C TYR A 447 -11.60 -13.89 7.33
N ILE A 448 -12.41 -14.80 7.89
CA ILE A 448 -12.68 -14.87 9.33
C ILE A 448 -12.33 -16.24 9.95
N ASN A 449 -11.66 -17.13 9.20
CA ASN A 449 -11.25 -18.46 9.69
C ASN A 449 -10.48 -18.38 11.00
N ARG A 450 -9.48 -17.48 11.09
CA ARG A 450 -8.68 -17.32 12.30
C ARG A 450 -9.52 -16.85 13.49
N ALA A 451 -10.45 -15.94 13.27
CA ALA A 451 -11.36 -15.46 14.32
C ALA A 451 -12.28 -16.58 14.82
N ILE A 452 -12.82 -17.39 13.91
CA ILE A 452 -13.65 -18.57 14.22
C ILE A 452 -12.85 -19.58 15.04
N LEU A 453 -11.63 -19.93 14.60
CA LEU A 453 -10.77 -20.89 15.30
C LEU A 453 -10.38 -20.40 16.70
N LYS A 454 -10.16 -19.09 16.89
CA LYS A 454 -9.89 -18.48 18.20
C LYS A 454 -11.08 -18.63 19.16
N GLN A 455 -12.33 -18.57 18.68
CA GLN A 455 -13.54 -18.74 19.53
C GLN A 455 -13.81 -20.18 19.96
N HIS A 456 -13.29 -21.17 19.21
CA HIS A 456 -13.57 -22.59 19.42
C HIS A 456 -12.35 -23.43 19.77
N ASN A 457 -11.25 -22.82 20.24
CA ASN A 457 -9.97 -23.50 20.50
C ASN A 457 -9.52 -24.39 19.33
N GLY A 458 -9.76 -23.97 18.08
CA GLY A 458 -9.32 -24.66 16.88
C GLY A 458 -10.16 -25.86 16.41
N ASN A 459 -11.35 -26.10 16.98
CA ASN A 459 -12.02 -27.41 16.84
C ASN A 459 -12.75 -27.69 15.52
N SER A 460 -13.27 -26.69 14.78
CA SER A 460 -14.04 -26.96 13.55
C SER A 460 -14.22 -25.74 12.66
N LEU A 461 -14.22 -25.96 11.34
CA LEU A 461 -14.67 -25.03 10.30
C LEU A 461 -15.91 -25.56 9.57
N ASP A 462 -16.56 -26.59 10.12
CA ASP A 462 -17.75 -27.21 9.53
C ASP A 462 -18.97 -26.28 9.64
N PRO A 463 -19.79 -26.14 8.57
CA PRO A 463 -20.99 -25.31 8.60
C PRO A 463 -21.95 -25.57 9.76
N THR A 464 -22.10 -26.82 10.23
CA THR A 464 -22.98 -27.15 11.36
C THR A 464 -22.52 -26.55 12.69
N THR A 465 -21.23 -26.22 12.80
CA THR A 465 -20.65 -25.55 13.97
C THR A 465 -20.54 -24.04 13.75
N VAL A 466 -20.12 -23.62 12.56
CA VAL A 466 -19.79 -22.22 12.28
C VAL A 466 -21.03 -21.36 12.06
N VAL A 467 -22.06 -21.86 11.37
CA VAL A 467 -23.27 -21.06 11.10
C VAL A 467 -23.96 -20.60 12.40
N PRO A 468 -24.26 -21.49 13.37
CA PRO A 468 -24.87 -21.06 14.64
C PRO A 468 -23.99 -20.09 15.45
N LEU A 469 -22.66 -20.25 15.37
CA LEU A 469 -21.72 -19.32 16.00
C LEU A 469 -21.85 -17.91 15.40
N LEU A 470 -21.84 -17.81 14.07
CA LEU A 470 -21.89 -16.53 13.38
C LEU A 470 -23.25 -15.85 13.56
N GLU A 471 -24.35 -16.62 13.56
CA GLU A 471 -25.69 -16.10 13.90
C GLU A 471 -25.71 -15.44 15.28
N ALA A 472 -25.05 -16.08 16.26
CA ALA A 472 -25.05 -15.59 17.65
C ALA A 472 -24.05 -14.45 17.90
N LYS A 473 -22.90 -14.44 17.21
CA LYS A 473 -21.74 -13.60 17.62
C LYS A 473 -21.19 -12.67 16.54
N LEU A 474 -21.51 -12.84 15.27
CA LEU A 474 -20.99 -11.95 14.23
C LEU A 474 -21.66 -10.59 14.40
N ASN A 475 -20.88 -9.52 14.59
CA ASN A 475 -21.36 -8.14 14.66
C ASN A 475 -20.53 -7.24 13.74
N TRP A 476 -21.10 -6.12 13.31
CA TRP A 476 -20.37 -5.15 12.49
C TRP A 476 -20.79 -3.71 12.77
N VAL A 477 -19.88 -2.79 12.49
CA VAL A 477 -20.10 -1.34 12.51
C VAL A 477 -19.35 -0.68 11.36
N VAL A 478 -19.81 0.50 10.96
CA VAL A 478 -19.10 1.34 9.99
C VAL A 478 -18.42 2.48 10.74
N LEU A 479 -17.09 2.45 10.78
CA LEU A 479 -16.25 3.49 11.37
C LEU A 479 -15.76 4.45 10.28
N LYS A 480 -16.28 5.66 10.27
CA LYS A 480 -15.80 6.73 9.38
C LYS A 480 -14.50 7.29 9.92
N VAL A 481 -13.50 7.38 9.05
CA VAL A 481 -12.22 8.01 9.37
C VAL A 481 -12.43 9.49 9.66
N GLY A 482 -12.04 9.93 10.86
CA GLY A 482 -12.22 11.29 11.37
C GLY A 482 -13.67 11.63 11.76
N GLY A 483 -14.59 10.65 11.79
CA GLY A 483 -16.03 10.91 11.94
C GLY A 483 -16.81 9.96 12.85
N GLY A 484 -16.18 8.95 13.46
CA GLY A 484 -16.84 8.01 14.37
C GLY A 484 -17.76 7.00 13.66
N ILE A 485 -18.71 6.42 14.39
CA ILE A 485 -19.64 5.41 13.86
C ILE A 485 -20.73 6.08 13.02
N VAL A 486 -21.01 5.52 11.84
CA VAL A 486 -22.03 6.04 10.92
C VAL A 486 -22.92 4.91 10.39
N GLU A 487 -24.10 5.26 9.90
CA GLU A 487 -24.94 4.34 9.13
C GLU A 487 -24.52 4.34 7.66
N LEU A 488 -24.65 3.19 6.99
CA LEU A 488 -24.32 3.01 5.57
C LEU A 488 -25.49 2.29 4.87
N PRO A 489 -26.49 3.02 4.36
CA PRO A 489 -27.70 2.41 3.76
C PRO A 489 -27.44 1.43 2.61
N SER A 490 -26.38 1.63 1.82
CA SER A 490 -26.01 0.69 0.75
C SER A 490 -25.34 -0.59 1.26
N LEU A 491 -24.95 -0.67 2.54
CA LEU A 491 -24.24 -1.81 3.10
C LEU A 491 -25.06 -3.08 2.98
N GLU A 492 -24.39 -4.12 2.50
CA GLU A 492 -24.86 -5.50 2.54
C GLU A 492 -23.70 -6.40 2.98
N VAL A 493 -23.92 -7.12 4.07
CA VAL A 493 -22.99 -8.07 4.68
C VAL A 493 -23.55 -9.48 4.51
N VAL A 494 -22.83 -10.37 3.81
CA VAL A 494 -23.25 -11.77 3.57
C VAL A 494 -22.13 -12.73 3.93
N VAL A 495 -22.43 -13.75 4.74
CA VAL A 495 -21.47 -14.81 5.07
C VAL A 495 -21.37 -15.80 3.91
N GLN A 496 -20.14 -16.19 3.58
CA GLN A 496 -19.85 -17.16 2.54
C GLN A 496 -18.84 -18.20 3.01
N ALA A 497 -19.00 -19.43 2.54
CA ALA A 497 -18.07 -20.53 2.75
C ALA A 497 -17.58 -21.05 1.41
N THR A 498 -16.27 -21.04 1.20
CA THR A 498 -15.65 -21.47 -0.06
C THR A 498 -14.78 -22.71 0.21
N PRO A 499 -15.01 -23.85 -0.45
CA PRO A 499 -14.12 -25.00 -0.34
C PRO A 499 -12.74 -24.66 -0.92
N LEU A 500 -11.68 -24.72 -0.12
CA LEU A 500 -10.29 -24.58 -0.58
C LEU A 500 -9.62 -25.95 -0.60
N THR A 501 -9.22 -26.41 -1.78
CA THR A 501 -8.51 -27.69 -1.96
C THR A 501 -7.03 -27.43 -2.16
N PHE A 502 -6.21 -27.98 -1.27
CA PHE A 502 -4.75 -27.89 -1.37
C PHE A 502 -4.22 -29.01 -2.28
N PRO A 503 -3.38 -28.67 -3.28
CA PRO A 503 -2.71 -29.67 -4.10
C PRO A 503 -1.75 -30.52 -3.25
N VAL A 504 -1.54 -31.76 -3.65
CA VAL A 504 -0.39 -32.52 -3.12
C VAL A 504 0.91 -31.89 -3.62
N PRO A 505 2.05 -32.03 -2.91
CA PRO A 505 3.29 -31.33 -3.27
C PRO A 505 3.77 -31.52 -4.72
N SER A 506 3.40 -32.64 -5.36
CA SER A 506 3.70 -32.92 -6.78
C SER A 506 2.83 -32.18 -7.80
N GLU A 507 1.66 -31.65 -7.38
CA GLU A 507 0.71 -30.93 -8.22
C GLU A 507 0.89 -29.40 -8.18
N GLY A 508 1.76 -28.90 -7.29
CA GLY A 508 2.05 -27.48 -7.10
C GLY A 508 1.79 -27.01 -5.66
N ALA A 509 1.83 -25.70 -5.45
CA ALA A 509 1.70 -25.09 -4.11
C ALA A 509 0.45 -24.20 -3.95
N ILE A 510 -0.34 -24.00 -5.00
CA ILE A 510 -1.44 -23.03 -5.02
C ILE A 510 -2.77 -23.77 -4.81
N PRO A 511 -3.54 -23.46 -3.76
CA PRO A 511 -4.85 -24.05 -3.56
C PRO A 511 -5.85 -23.64 -4.65
N SER A 512 -6.79 -24.52 -4.96
CA SER A 512 -7.95 -24.21 -5.80
C SER A 512 -9.17 -23.91 -4.95
N ALA A 513 -9.87 -22.82 -5.28
CA ALA A 513 -11.16 -22.48 -4.69
C ALA A 513 -12.28 -23.17 -5.49
N GLY A 514 -13.21 -23.80 -4.78
CA GLY A 514 -14.49 -24.25 -5.32
C GLY A 514 -15.52 -23.12 -5.38
N GLU A 515 -16.76 -23.47 -5.72
CA GLU A 515 -17.88 -22.51 -5.74
C GLU A 515 -18.24 -22.06 -4.31
N PRO A 516 -18.34 -20.74 -4.05
CA PRO A 516 -18.78 -20.24 -2.75
C PRO A 516 -20.25 -20.57 -2.45
N VAL A 517 -20.52 -21.01 -1.23
CA VAL A 517 -21.88 -21.17 -0.68
C VAL A 517 -22.21 -19.96 0.19
N SER A 518 -23.33 -19.30 -0.05
CA SER A 518 -23.77 -18.13 0.72
C SER A 518 -24.76 -18.50 1.82
N TYR A 519 -24.63 -17.88 2.99
CA TYR A 519 -25.46 -18.06 4.18
C TYR A 519 -26.14 -16.73 4.57
N PRO A 520 -27.09 -16.23 3.76
CA PRO A 520 -27.74 -14.94 3.98
C PRO A 520 -28.54 -14.88 5.29
N GLU A 521 -29.04 -16.01 5.78
CA GLU A 521 -29.78 -16.13 7.05
C GLU A 521 -28.98 -15.65 8.26
N VAL A 522 -27.64 -15.74 8.22
CA VAL A 522 -26.77 -15.30 9.31
C VAL A 522 -26.89 -13.80 9.59
N THR A 523 -27.16 -13.01 8.55
CA THR A 523 -27.22 -11.54 8.64
C THR A 523 -28.59 -10.95 8.32
N ARG A 524 -29.54 -11.76 7.82
CA ARG A 524 -30.86 -11.31 7.38
C ARG A 524 -31.62 -10.58 8.50
N GLY A 525 -32.25 -9.46 8.16
CA GLY A 525 -33.07 -8.67 9.09
C GLY A 525 -32.27 -7.78 10.05
N ARG A 526 -30.94 -7.79 9.97
CA ARG A 526 -30.04 -6.89 10.73
C ARG A 526 -29.67 -5.68 9.87
N SER A 527 -29.38 -4.54 10.50
CA SER A 527 -28.98 -3.32 9.76
C SER A 527 -27.72 -3.57 8.93
N GLY A 528 -27.77 -3.29 7.62
CA GLY A 528 -26.69 -3.59 6.67
C GLY A 528 -26.45 -5.08 6.38
N GLY A 529 -27.32 -5.98 6.86
CA GLY A 529 -27.27 -7.41 6.56
C GLY A 529 -27.84 -7.78 5.19
N SER A 530 -27.89 -9.08 4.87
CA SER A 530 -28.46 -9.58 3.62
C SER A 530 -29.91 -9.11 3.45
N ARG A 531 -30.23 -8.57 2.27
CA ARG A 531 -31.57 -8.11 1.91
C ARG A 531 -32.37 -9.15 1.13
#